data_AF-A0A420VDV2-F1
#
_entry.id   AF-A0A420VDV2-F1
#
_cell.length_a   1.000
_cell.length_b   1.000
_cell.length_c   1.000
_cell.angle_alpha   90.00
_cell.angle_beta   90.00
_cell.angle_gamma   90.00
#
_symmetry.space_group_name_H-M   'P 1'
#
loop_
_entity.id
_entity.type
_entity.pdbx_description
1 polymer ?
#
loop_
_entity_poly.entity_id
_entity_poly.type
_entity_poly.pdbx_seq_one_letter_code
_entity_poly.pdbx_strand_id
1 'polypeptide(L)'
;MTENFASMDPAVMEEFLAAMNEKAEAILKNCFRGKTFPGKPWSQELFDLTMQVIVDVTIENSDVTNFDFSTSIEKHLLFMNVQDEHGNTICDVLYSITYNGDPENPESHTIDSVQVAFKTGAFVAPKEPDSEDHLPF
;
A
#
# COMPACT_ATOMS: atom_id res chain seq x y z
N MET A 1 26.12 2.70 5.80
CA MET A 1 25.74 4.10 5.56
C MET A 1 24.26 4.18 5.90
N THR A 2 23.93 4.62 7.11
CA THR A 2 22.55 4.72 7.61
C THR A 2 22.18 6.19 7.56
N GLU A 3 21.52 6.60 6.47
CA GLU A 3 20.97 7.95 6.35
C GLU A 3 19.69 8.04 7.18
N ASN A 4 19.66 9.01 8.10
CA ASN A 4 18.51 9.31 8.94
C ASN A 4 17.39 9.91 8.09
N PHE A 5 16.30 9.18 7.90
CA PHE A 5 15.09 9.63 7.21
C PHE A 5 14.41 10.83 7.89
N ALA A 6 14.66 11.06 9.19
CA ALA A 6 14.13 12.18 9.97
C ALA A 6 14.68 13.57 9.55
N SER A 7 15.69 13.61 8.68
CA SER A 7 16.31 14.86 8.18
C SER A 7 16.30 14.98 6.65
N MET A 8 15.53 14.15 5.94
CA MET A 8 15.37 14.29 4.49
C MET A 8 14.65 15.60 4.15
N ASP A 9 15.20 16.31 3.15
CA ASP A 9 14.54 17.47 2.55
C ASP A 9 13.13 17.05 2.06
N PRO A 10 12.08 17.84 2.31
CA PRO A 10 10.72 17.55 1.85
C PRO A 10 10.64 17.20 0.35
N ALA A 11 11.48 17.81 -0.49
CA ALA A 11 11.55 17.49 -1.91
C ALA A 11 12.07 16.07 -2.18
N VAL A 12 13.09 15.63 -1.41
CA VAL A 12 13.66 14.28 -1.53
C VAL A 12 12.67 13.23 -1.06
N MET A 13 11.92 13.51 0.02
CA MET A 13 10.86 12.64 0.50
C MET A 13 9.71 12.53 -0.50
N GLU A 14 9.33 13.64 -1.15
CA GLU A 14 8.29 13.63 -2.19
C GLU A 14 8.73 12.83 -3.42
N GLU A 15 9.97 12.98 -3.88
CA GLU A 15 10.53 12.18 -4.97
C GLU A 15 10.60 10.69 -4.63
N PHE A 16 11.00 10.36 -3.40
CA PHE A 16 11.04 8.98 -2.91
C PHE A 16 9.65 8.33 -2.87
N LEU A 17 8.66 9.02 -2.30
CA LEU A 17 7.28 8.53 -2.26
C LEU A 17 6.68 8.41 -3.66
N ALA A 18 6.98 9.36 -4.55
CA ALA A 18 6.55 9.28 -5.95
C ALA A 18 7.13 8.03 -6.64
N ALA A 19 8.41 7.71 -6.41
CA ALA A 19 9.03 6.51 -6.95
C ALA A 19 8.42 5.22 -6.39
N MET A 20 8.10 5.17 -5.09
CA MET A 20 7.39 4.03 -4.49
C MET A 20 5.98 3.85 -5.07
N ASN A 21 5.24 4.95 -5.20
CA ASN A 21 3.91 4.96 -5.82
C ASN A 21 3.97 4.42 -7.23
N GLU A 22 4.89 4.94 -8.06
CA GLU A 22 5.04 4.52 -9.46
C GLU A 22 5.40 3.03 -9.55
N LYS A 23 6.33 2.55 -8.71
CA LYS A 23 6.73 1.13 -8.68
C LYS A 23 5.56 0.22 -8.32
N ALA A 24 4.85 0.50 -7.23
CA ALA A 24 3.72 -0.30 -6.78
C ALA A 24 2.56 -0.25 -7.78
N GLU A 25 2.21 0.95 -8.27
CA GLU A 25 1.18 1.11 -9.30
C GLU A 25 1.52 0.32 -10.58
N ALA A 26 2.77 0.38 -11.06
CA ALA A 26 3.17 -0.31 -12.27
C ALA A 26 3.02 -1.83 -12.12
N ILE A 27 3.44 -2.39 -10.98
CA ILE A 27 3.29 -3.81 -10.68
C ILE A 27 1.80 -4.19 -10.65
N LEU A 28 0.98 -3.49 -9.88
CA LEU A 28 -0.45 -3.80 -9.73
C LEU A 28 -1.22 -3.59 -11.04
N LYS A 29 -0.91 -2.55 -11.82
CA LYS A 29 -1.49 -2.33 -13.15
C LYS A 29 -1.16 -3.49 -14.08
N ASN A 30 0.09 -3.94 -14.12
CA ASN A 30 0.49 -5.09 -14.94
C ASN A 30 -0.18 -6.39 -14.49
N CYS A 31 -0.37 -6.56 -13.17
CA CYS A 31 -1.02 -7.74 -12.61
C CYS A 31 -2.53 -7.76 -12.87
N PHE A 32 -3.22 -6.62 -12.85
CA PHE A 32 -4.68 -6.59 -12.70
C PHE A 32 -5.45 -5.77 -13.72
N ARG A 33 -4.85 -4.76 -14.34
CA ARG A 33 -5.59 -3.88 -15.24
C ARG A 33 -6.14 -4.67 -16.42
N GLY A 34 -7.44 -4.54 -16.66
CA GLY A 34 -8.16 -5.27 -17.70
C GLY A 34 -8.46 -6.73 -17.37
N LYS A 35 -8.06 -7.23 -16.20
CA LYS A 35 -8.51 -8.55 -15.73
C LYS A 35 -9.94 -8.48 -15.19
N THR A 36 -10.69 -9.53 -15.47
CA THR A 36 -12.05 -9.72 -14.97
C THR A 36 -12.04 -10.75 -13.84
N PHE A 37 -12.62 -10.39 -12.72
CA PHE A 37 -12.75 -11.24 -11.54
C PHE A 37 -14.21 -11.63 -11.31
N PRO A 38 -14.51 -12.90 -11.00
CA PRO A 38 -15.86 -13.35 -10.76
C PRO A 38 -16.39 -12.89 -9.39
N GLY A 39 -17.65 -12.49 -9.36
CA GLY A 39 -18.39 -12.23 -8.12
C GLY A 39 -17.86 -11.03 -7.33
N LYS A 40 -17.45 -11.30 -6.08
CA LYS A 40 -17.20 -10.27 -5.05
C LYS A 40 -16.07 -9.32 -5.47
N PRO A 41 -16.16 -8.02 -5.13
CA PRO A 41 -15.17 -7.03 -5.56
C PRO A 41 -13.76 -7.26 -5.01
N TRP A 42 -13.63 -7.79 -3.78
CA TRP A 42 -12.36 -8.29 -3.26
C TRP A 42 -12.30 -9.80 -3.42
N SER A 43 -11.66 -10.27 -4.48
CA SER A 43 -11.24 -11.66 -4.57
C SER A 43 -10.04 -11.88 -3.64
N GLN A 44 -9.90 -13.10 -3.12
CA GLN A 44 -8.75 -13.47 -2.27
C GLN A 44 -7.43 -13.22 -3.01
N GLU A 45 -7.38 -13.57 -4.30
CA GLU A 45 -6.21 -13.33 -5.16
C GLU A 45 -5.87 -11.83 -5.28
N LEU A 46 -6.87 -10.97 -5.50
CA LEU A 46 -6.66 -9.52 -5.57
C LEU A 46 -6.15 -8.98 -4.25
N PHE A 47 -6.70 -9.43 -3.12
CA PHE A 47 -6.28 -9.01 -1.79
C PHE A 47 -4.83 -9.43 -1.49
N ASP A 48 -4.53 -10.72 -1.62
CA ASP A 48 -3.23 -11.29 -1.23
C ASP A 48 -2.07 -10.71 -2.05
N LEU A 49 -2.25 -10.58 -3.36
CA LEU A 49 -1.23 -10.00 -4.23
C LEU A 49 -1.06 -8.50 -4.02
N THR A 50 -2.16 -7.76 -3.77
CA THR A 50 -2.05 -6.34 -3.41
C THR A 50 -1.27 -6.18 -2.12
N MET A 51 -1.61 -6.96 -1.10
CA MET A 51 -0.91 -7.00 0.19
C MET A 51 0.57 -7.28 0.00
N GLN A 52 0.91 -8.34 -0.75
CA GLN A 52 2.29 -8.71 -1.02
C GLN A 52 3.09 -7.57 -1.68
N VAL A 53 2.56 -6.95 -2.74
CA VAL A 53 3.26 -5.86 -3.43
C VAL A 53 3.49 -4.67 -2.51
N ILE A 54 2.50 -4.29 -1.70
CA ILE A 54 2.65 -3.16 -0.78
C ILE A 54 3.65 -3.48 0.33
N VAL A 55 3.60 -4.68 0.91
CA VAL A 55 4.58 -5.11 1.92
C VAL A 55 5.97 -5.12 1.32
N ASP A 56 6.19 -5.80 0.19
CA ASP A 56 7.51 -5.91 -0.45
C ASP A 56 8.09 -4.52 -0.77
N VAL A 57 7.29 -3.63 -1.35
CA VAL A 57 7.72 -2.25 -1.63
C VAL A 57 7.99 -1.47 -0.34
N THR A 58 7.21 -1.67 0.73
CA THR A 58 7.41 -0.96 1.99
C THR A 58 8.66 -1.44 2.72
N ILE A 59 8.85 -2.75 2.91
CA ILE A 59 9.98 -3.31 3.68
C ILE A 59 11.33 -3.11 2.98
N GLU A 60 11.34 -3.02 1.64
CA GLU A 60 12.54 -2.66 0.89
C GLU A 60 13.01 -1.21 1.18
N ASN A 61 12.11 -0.39 1.74
CA ASN A 61 12.24 1.06 1.82
C ASN A 61 12.00 1.63 3.24
N SER A 62 11.66 0.79 4.22
CA SER A 62 11.25 1.17 5.58
C SER A 62 11.49 0.03 6.58
N ASP A 63 11.58 0.37 7.86
CA ASP A 63 11.72 -0.58 8.99
C ASP A 63 10.36 -1.05 9.55
N VAL A 64 9.24 -0.74 8.88
CA VAL A 64 7.91 -1.22 9.31
C VAL A 64 7.84 -2.74 9.24
N THR A 65 7.55 -3.37 10.39
CA THR A 65 7.44 -4.84 10.51
C THR A 65 6.01 -5.36 10.64
N ASN A 66 5.08 -4.50 11.06
CA ASN A 66 3.69 -4.84 11.31
C ASN A 66 2.77 -4.02 10.39
N PHE A 67 1.86 -4.71 9.71
CA PHE A 67 0.94 -4.10 8.75
C PHE A 67 -0.49 -4.50 9.10
N ASP A 68 -1.37 -3.51 9.22
CA ASP A 68 -2.82 -3.73 9.33
C ASP A 68 -3.48 -3.30 8.01
N PHE A 69 -4.33 -4.16 7.47
CA PHE A 69 -4.97 -3.99 6.17
C PHE A 69 -6.48 -3.88 6.35
N SER A 70 -7.03 -2.73 5.95
CA SER A 70 -8.48 -2.53 5.92
C SER A 70 -8.95 -2.30 4.49
N THR A 71 -10.07 -2.90 4.13
CA THR A 71 -10.67 -2.73 2.80
C THR A 71 -12.07 -2.18 2.89
N SER A 72 -12.42 -1.29 1.97
CA SER A 72 -13.78 -0.81 1.78
C SER A 72 -14.16 -0.85 0.29
N ILE A 73 -15.46 -0.85 0.05
CA ILE A 73 -16.04 -0.86 -1.30
C ILE A 73 -17.02 0.31 -1.35
N GLU A 74 -16.80 1.21 -2.30
CA GLU A 74 -17.71 2.32 -2.57
C GLU A 74 -18.10 2.34 -4.04
N LYS A 75 -19.29 1.80 -4.35
CA LYS A 75 -19.80 1.71 -5.72
C LYS A 75 -18.78 1.04 -6.66
N HIS A 76 -18.14 1.84 -7.50
CA HIS A 76 -17.16 1.44 -8.53
C HIS A 76 -15.70 1.56 -8.06
N LEU A 77 -15.49 1.77 -6.76
CA LEU A 77 -14.18 1.94 -6.15
C LEU A 77 -13.93 0.86 -5.11
N LEU A 78 -12.76 0.23 -5.18
CA LEU A 78 -12.23 -0.64 -4.14
C LEU A 78 -11.07 0.06 -3.49
N PHE A 79 -11.15 0.22 -2.19
CA PHE A 79 -10.15 0.91 -1.42
C PHE A 79 -9.52 -0.06 -0.44
N MET A 80 -8.19 -0.06 -0.39
CA MET A 80 -7.41 -0.75 0.62
C MET A 80 -6.51 0.28 1.30
N ASN A 81 -6.64 0.39 2.61
CA ASN A 81 -5.79 1.21 3.45
C ASN A 81 -4.88 0.31 4.27
N VAL A 82 -3.61 0.68 4.31
CA VAL A 82 -2.55 -0.05 4.99
C VAL A 82 -1.99 0.85 6.08
N GLN A 83 -1.98 0.34 7.31
CA GLN A 83 -1.52 1.05 8.50
C GLN A 83 -0.41 0.28 9.20
N ASP A 84 0.39 0.98 10.00
CA ASP A 84 1.32 0.34 10.93
C ASP A 84 0.62 -0.04 12.26
N GLU A 85 1.37 -0.65 13.18
CA GLU A 85 0.87 -1.00 14.52
C GLU A 85 0.46 0.19 15.39
N HIS A 86 0.86 1.40 15.02
CA HIS A 86 0.52 2.64 15.69
C HIS A 86 -0.71 3.34 15.09
N GLY A 87 -1.30 2.78 14.03
CA GLY A 87 -2.43 3.35 13.30
C GLY A 87 -2.04 4.47 12.34
N ASN A 88 -0.74 4.62 12.02
CA ASN A 88 -0.31 5.56 10.99
C ASN A 88 -0.58 4.94 9.62
N THR A 89 -1.24 5.69 8.73
CA THR A 89 -1.40 5.27 7.33
C THR A 89 -0.04 5.20 6.65
N ILE A 90 0.30 4.02 6.15
CA ILE A 90 1.47 3.74 5.31
C ILE A 90 1.11 4.02 3.85
N CYS A 91 -0.01 3.44 3.39
CA CYS A 91 -0.36 3.41 1.99
C CYS A 91 -1.88 3.33 1.79
N ASP A 92 -2.36 4.04 0.78
CA ASP A 92 -3.71 3.90 0.24
C ASP A 92 -3.63 3.30 -1.16
N VAL A 93 -4.41 2.25 -1.43
CA VAL A 93 -4.56 1.64 -2.76
C VAL A 93 -6.01 1.79 -3.19
N LEU A 94 -6.21 2.33 -4.40
CA LEU A 94 -7.53 2.53 -4.98
C LEU A 94 -7.61 1.82 -6.34
N TYR A 95 -8.58 0.92 -6.47
CA TYR A 95 -8.96 0.31 -7.73
C TYR A 95 -10.25 0.92 -8.23
N SER A 96 -10.28 1.34 -9.49
CA SER A 96 -11.54 1.61 -10.20
C SER A 96 -11.99 0.35 -10.91
N ILE A 97 -13.25 -0.01 -10.73
CA ILE A 97 -13.83 -1.21 -11.32
C ILE A 97 -15.10 -0.90 -12.13
N THR A 98 -15.28 -1.67 -13.19
CA THR A 98 -16.53 -1.73 -13.95
C THR A 98 -17.20 -3.06 -13.69
N TYR A 99 -18.41 -3.02 -13.15
CA TYR A 99 -19.24 -4.20 -12.97
C TYR A 99 -19.77 -4.68 -14.32
N ASN A 100 -19.68 -5.99 -14.54
CA ASN A 100 -20.22 -6.65 -15.71
C ASN A 100 -21.45 -7.48 -15.30
N GLY A 101 -22.49 -7.44 -16.12
CA GLY A 101 -23.74 -8.16 -15.89
C GLY A 101 -24.84 -7.27 -15.31
N ASP A 102 -25.71 -7.85 -14.48
CA ASP A 102 -26.83 -7.15 -13.87
C ASP A 102 -26.33 -6.11 -12.84
N PRO A 103 -26.72 -4.82 -12.95
CA PRO A 103 -26.36 -3.78 -12.00
C PRO A 103 -26.76 -4.06 -10.54
N GLU A 104 -27.82 -4.85 -10.32
CA GLU A 104 -28.28 -5.21 -8.98
C GLU A 104 -27.55 -6.44 -8.42
N ASN A 105 -26.99 -7.29 -9.28
CA ASN A 105 -26.21 -8.47 -8.93
C ASN A 105 -25.10 -8.71 -9.96
N PRO A 106 -23.96 -8.01 -9.85
CA PRO A 106 -22.90 -8.13 -10.84
C PRO A 106 -22.26 -9.52 -10.78
N GLU A 107 -22.17 -10.16 -11.94
CA GLU A 107 -21.58 -11.50 -12.07
C GLU A 107 -20.06 -11.45 -11.99
N SER A 108 -19.48 -10.34 -12.43
CA SER A 108 -18.03 -10.09 -12.40
C SER A 108 -17.73 -8.60 -12.37
N HIS A 109 -16.48 -8.26 -12.12
CA HIS A 109 -15.98 -6.89 -12.24
C HIS A 109 -14.63 -6.89 -12.96
N THR A 110 -14.36 -5.80 -13.68
CA THR A 110 -13.09 -5.58 -14.38
C THR A 110 -12.36 -4.41 -13.74
N ILE A 111 -11.04 -4.54 -13.56
CA ILE A 111 -10.23 -3.47 -13.00
C ILE A 111 -9.79 -2.51 -14.11
N ASP A 112 -10.33 -1.30 -14.10
CA ASP A 112 -10.06 -0.28 -15.11
C ASP A 112 -8.76 0.48 -14.82
N SER A 113 -8.54 0.79 -13.55
CA SER A 113 -7.40 1.56 -13.10
C SER A 113 -6.97 1.19 -11.68
N VAL A 114 -5.70 1.46 -11.38
CA VAL A 114 -5.08 1.30 -10.07
C VAL A 114 -4.37 2.59 -9.73
N GLN A 115 -4.49 3.05 -8.50
CA GLN A 115 -3.76 4.17 -7.94
C GLN A 115 -3.19 3.75 -6.58
N VAL A 116 -1.96 4.16 -6.29
CA VAL A 116 -1.28 3.87 -5.01
C VAL A 116 -0.69 5.17 -4.47
N ALA A 117 -0.91 5.41 -3.18
CA ALA A 117 -0.41 6.59 -2.49
C ALA A 117 0.20 6.22 -1.13
N PHE A 118 1.52 6.07 -1.10
CA PHE A 118 2.33 6.01 0.10
C PHE A 118 2.32 7.37 0.81
N LYS A 119 2.32 7.35 2.14
CA LYS A 119 2.27 8.53 3.01
C LYS A 119 3.53 8.63 3.84
N THR A 120 3.96 9.86 4.11
CA THR A 120 5.14 10.16 4.94
C THR A 120 5.00 9.67 6.39
N GLY A 121 3.78 9.57 6.92
CA GLY A 121 3.53 9.30 8.34
C GLY A 121 4.23 8.06 8.89
N ALA A 122 4.35 7.00 8.08
CA ALA A 122 5.00 5.75 8.46
C ALA A 122 6.54 5.78 8.37
N PHE A 123 7.12 6.73 7.62
CA PHE A 123 8.58 6.84 7.44
C PHE A 123 9.23 7.84 8.41
N VAL A 124 8.42 8.54 9.20
CA VAL A 124 8.87 9.55 10.18
C VAL A 124 8.99 8.97 11.60
N ALA A 125 8.56 7.73 11.84
CA ALA A 125 8.83 7.05 13.11
C ALA A 125 10.36 6.87 13.25
N PRO A 126 11.02 7.53 14.20
CA PRO A 126 12.46 7.41 14.35
C PRO A 126 12.78 5.95 14.70
N LYS A 127 13.79 5.38 14.02
CA LYS A 127 14.59 4.32 14.62
C LYS A 127 15.13 4.93 15.91
N GLU A 128 14.52 4.60 17.05
CA GLU A 128 15.21 4.80 18.31
C GLU A 128 16.55 4.07 18.15
N PRO A 129 17.70 4.74 18.37
CA PRO A 129 18.96 4.02 18.38
C PRO A 129 18.80 2.95 19.46
N ASP A 130 19.07 1.69 19.10
CA ASP A 130 19.29 0.62 20.07
C ASP A 130 20.10 1.22 21.21
N SER A 131 19.44 1.44 22.34
CA SER A 131 20.10 1.88 23.54
C SER A 131 20.83 0.65 24.03
N GLU A 132 22.02 0.41 23.46
CA GLU A 132 22.96 -0.56 23.99
C GLU A 132 23.06 -0.30 25.49
N ASP A 133 22.63 -1.30 26.26
CA ASP A 133 22.80 -1.46 27.69
C ASP A 133 24.11 -0.81 28.16
N HIS A 134 24.00 0.33 28.83
CA HIS A 134 25.08 0.80 29.68
C HIS A 134 25.19 -0.15 30.89
N LEU A 135 25.95 -1.23 30.75
CA LEU A 135 26.55 -1.93 31.89
C LEU A 135 28.00 -1.50 32.05
N PRO A 136 28.32 -0.85 33.17
CA PRO A 136 29.60 -1.07 33.83
C PRO A 136 29.37 -1.73 35.20
N PHE A 137 29.86 -2.96 35.35
CA PHE A 137 30.23 -3.52 36.65
C PHE A 137 31.62 -3.00 37.05
#